data_AF-A0A7C5UGZ1-F1
#
_entry.id   AF-A0A7C5UGZ1-F1
#
_cell.length_a   1.000
_cell.length_b   1.000
_cell.length_c   1.000
_cell.angle_alpha   90.00
_cell.angle_beta   90.00
_cell.angle_gamma   90.00
#
_symmetry.space_group_name_H-M   'P 1'
#
loop_
_entity.id
_entity.type
_entity.pdbx_description
1 polymer ?
#
loop_
_entity_poly.entity_id
_entity_poly.type
_entity_poly.pdbx_seq_one_letter_code
_entity_poly.pdbx_strand_id
1 'polypeptide(L)'
;MNLKPREKAIAALELRRPYPGKVPTFELEFQLTEELLGKPMHLTGWDKATASERERMLKENAEIYLEVAERLDYCILMLSY
;
A
#
# COMPACT_ATOMS: atom_id res chain seq x y z
N MET A 1 -7.36 6.95 22.84
CA MET A 1 -7.58 7.25 21.40
C MET A 1 -6.74 6.29 20.60
N ASN A 2 -7.30 5.60 19.60
CA ASN A 2 -6.54 4.67 18.77
C ASN A 2 -5.65 5.48 17.83
N LEU A 3 -4.33 5.36 17.97
CA LEU A 3 -3.35 6.10 17.18
C LEU A 3 -3.40 5.63 15.72
N LYS A 4 -3.54 6.56 14.77
CA LYS A 4 -3.67 6.23 13.35
C LYS A 4 -2.30 5.87 12.74
N PRO A 5 -2.25 4.98 11.72
CA PRO A 5 -1.00 4.59 11.07
C PRO A 5 -0.19 5.80 10.55
N ARG A 6 -0.87 6.80 9.98
CA ARG A 6 -0.27 8.08 9.55
C ARG A 6 0.49 8.80 10.67
N GLU A 7 -0.05 8.83 11.89
CA GLU A 7 0.56 9.55 13.02
C GLU A 7 1.85 8.85 13.47
N LYS A 8 1.87 7.51 13.44
CA LYS A 8 3.08 6.71 13.71
C LYS A 8 4.17 7.01 12.70
N ALA A 9 3.84 6.99 11.40
CA ALA A 9 4.79 7.26 10.33
C ALA A 9 5.40 8.65 10.43
N ILE A 10 4.59 9.70 10.64
CA ILE A 10 5.06 11.08 10.80
C ILE A 10 6.00 11.20 12.00
N ALA A 11 5.63 10.63 13.15
CA ALA A 11 6.48 10.69 14.33
C ALA A 11 7.84 10.02 14.12
N ALA A 12 7.88 8.89 13.42
CA ALA A 12 9.13 8.21 13.09
C ALA A 12 10.00 9.04 12.12
N LEU A 13 9.41 9.57 11.04
CA LEU A 13 10.13 10.35 10.02
C LEU A 13 10.62 11.70 10.53
N GLU A 14 9.96 12.30 11.52
CA GLU A 14 10.36 13.56 12.13
C GLU A 14 11.18 13.40 13.42
N LEU A 15 11.64 12.18 13.73
CA LEU A 15 12.45 11.90 14.93
C LEU A 15 11.76 12.30 16.25
N ARG A 16 10.43 12.21 16.32
CA ARG A 16 9.66 12.41 17.55
C ARG A 16 9.80 11.18 18.47
N ARG A 17 9.30 11.30 19.70
CA ARG A 17 9.24 10.16 20.64
C ARG A 17 8.43 9.01 20.03
N PRO A 18 8.94 7.77 20.03
CA PRO A 18 8.23 6.63 19.47
C PRO A 18 6.97 6.31 20.27
N TYR A 19 5.92 5.92 19.56
CA TYR A 19 4.72 5.37 20.18
C TYR A 19 4.96 3.90 20.56
N PRO A 20 4.27 3.38 21.60
CA PRO A 20 4.35 1.96 21.95
C PRO A 20 3.93 1.05 20.79
N GLY A 21 4.60 -0.10 20.64
CA GLY A 21 4.30 -1.11 19.62
C GLY A 21 5.40 -1.26 18.58
N LYS A 22 5.02 -1.75 17.39
CA LYS A 22 5.94 -1.93 16.26
C LYS A 22 6.35 -0.58 15.65
N VAL A 23 7.57 -0.52 15.13
CA VAL A 23 8.03 0.58 14.25
C VAL A 23 7.11 0.63 13.03
N PRO A 24 6.67 1.82 12.56
CA PRO A 24 5.87 1.91 11.34
C PRO A 24 6.65 1.34 10.15
N THR A 25 6.01 0.45 9.39
CA THR A 25 6.60 -0.18 8.20
C THR A 25 5.73 0.08 6.99
N PHE A 26 6.34 -0.07 5.81
CA PHE A 26 5.73 -0.03 4.50
C PHE A 26 6.72 -0.62 3.48
N GLU A 27 6.22 -0.97 2.32
CA GLU A 27 7.02 -1.49 1.21
C GLU A 27 7.42 -0.37 0.25
N LEU A 28 8.63 -0.46 -0.30
CA LEU A 28 9.15 0.49 -1.30
C LEU A 28 8.92 -0.05 -2.71
N GLU A 29 9.67 -1.09 -3.09
CA GLU A 29 9.66 -1.69 -4.44
C GLU A 29 9.82 -3.21 -4.36
N PHE A 30 9.44 -3.81 -3.24
CA PHE A 30 9.43 -5.26 -3.11
C PHE A 30 8.08 -5.72 -3.63
N GLN A 31 8.06 -6.60 -4.64
CA GLN A 31 6.86 -6.92 -5.42
C GLN A 31 6.29 -8.28 -5.04
N LEU A 32 6.28 -8.63 -3.74
CA LEU A 32 5.74 -9.92 -3.26
C LEU A 32 4.21 -9.93 -3.11
N THR A 33 3.54 -8.90 -3.58
CA THR A 33 2.08 -8.76 -3.50
C THR A 33 1.35 -9.93 -4.16
N GLU A 34 1.83 -10.38 -5.32
CA GLU A 34 1.24 -11.52 -6.02
C GLU A 34 1.48 -12.83 -5.25
N GLU A 35 2.66 -13.03 -4.66
CA GLU A 35 2.97 -14.19 -3.82
C GLU A 35 2.15 -14.20 -2.52
N LEU A 36 1.90 -13.02 -1.94
CA LEU A 36 1.12 -12.87 -0.71
C LEU A 36 -0.38 -13.07 -0.92
N LEU A 37 -0.92 -12.57 -2.04
CA LEU A 37 -2.37 -12.51 -2.28
C LEU A 37 -2.86 -13.48 -3.37
N GLY A 38 -1.98 -13.99 -4.23
CA GLY A 38 -2.34 -14.72 -5.45
C GLY A 38 -3.03 -13.83 -6.49
N LYS A 39 -2.83 -12.51 -6.43
CA LYS A 39 -3.49 -11.51 -7.28
C LYS A 39 -2.44 -10.70 -8.03
N PRO A 40 -2.40 -10.75 -9.37
CA PRO A 40 -1.48 -9.93 -10.14
C PRO A 40 -1.92 -8.46 -10.15
N MET A 41 -0.95 -7.56 -10.13
CA MET A 41 -1.20 -6.13 -10.32
C MET A 41 -1.23 -5.73 -11.80
N HIS A 42 -2.04 -4.73 -12.12
CA HIS A 42 -2.09 -4.13 -13.45
C HIS A 42 -0.96 -3.11 -13.63
N LEU A 43 0.23 -3.59 -13.95
CA LEU A 43 1.41 -2.74 -14.18
C LEU A 43 1.55 -2.26 -15.64
N THR A 44 0.92 -2.95 -16.59
CA THR A 44 1.06 -2.68 -18.03
C THR A 44 -0.29 -2.79 -18.77
N GLY A 45 -0.33 -2.45 -20.06
CA GLY A 45 -1.53 -2.59 -20.89
C GLY A 45 -2.55 -1.46 -20.77
N TRP A 46 -2.27 -0.44 -19.96
CA TRP A 46 -3.11 0.74 -19.78
C TRP A 46 -3.37 1.50 -21.09
N ASP A 47 -2.39 1.56 -21.99
CA ASP A 47 -2.47 2.24 -23.28
C ASP A 47 -3.53 1.62 -24.21
N LYS A 48 -3.75 0.31 -24.10
CA LYS A 48 -4.71 -0.46 -24.93
C LYS A 48 -6.07 -0.63 -24.28
N ALA A 49 -6.18 -0.38 -22.98
CA ALA A 49 -7.42 -0.51 -22.23
C ALA A 49 -8.42 0.62 -22.57
N THR A 50 -9.69 0.26 -22.69
CA THR A 50 -10.82 1.19 -22.71
C THR A 50 -10.94 1.96 -21.39
N ALA A 51 -11.75 3.02 -21.37
CA ALA A 51 -11.96 3.81 -20.16
C ALA A 51 -12.51 2.97 -18.99
N SER A 52 -13.48 2.08 -19.25
CA SER A 52 -14.06 1.19 -18.24
C SER A 52 -13.07 0.14 -17.74
N GLU A 53 -12.21 -0.38 -18.63
CA GLU A 53 -11.15 -1.31 -18.23
C GLU A 53 -10.11 -0.62 -17.34
N ARG A 54 -9.71 0.62 -17.67
CA ARG A 54 -8.80 1.40 -16.83
C ARG A 54 -9.39 1.68 -15.45
N GLU A 55 -10.67 2.01 -15.36
CA GLU A 55 -11.36 2.21 -14.08
C GLU A 55 -11.37 0.92 -13.25
N ARG A 56 -11.66 -0.23 -13.88
CA ARG A 56 -11.60 -1.53 -13.23
C ARG A 56 -10.18 -1.87 -12.75
N MET A 57 -9.17 -1.70 -13.61
CA MET A 57 -7.75 -1.96 -13.28
C MET A 57 -7.27 -1.08 -12.12
N LEU A 58 -7.64 0.20 -12.11
CA LEU A 58 -7.32 1.14 -11.03
C LEU A 58 -7.94 0.68 -9.71
N LYS A 59 -9.22 0.29 -9.74
CA LYS A 59 -9.92 -0.20 -8.56
C LYS A 59 -9.29 -1.48 -8.02
N GLU A 60 -8.98 -2.44 -8.88
CA GLU A 60 -8.34 -3.71 -8.50
C GLU A 60 -6.95 -3.47 -7.89
N ASN A 61 -6.12 -2.59 -8.48
CA ASN A 61 -4.84 -2.21 -7.88
C ASN A 61 -5.02 -1.54 -6.51
N ALA A 62 -5.99 -0.62 -6.37
CA ALA A 62 -6.26 0.05 -5.10
C ALA A 62 -6.69 -0.93 -4.00
N GLU A 63 -7.57 -1.89 -4.33
CA GLU A 63 -7.99 -2.95 -3.42
C GLU A 63 -6.82 -3.83 -2.98
N ILE A 64 -5.91 -4.15 -3.90
CA ILE A 64 -4.68 -4.89 -3.61
C ILE A 64 -3.79 -4.11 -2.62
N TYR A 65 -3.52 -2.82 -2.87
CA TYR A 65 -2.72 -1.99 -1.95
C TYR A 65 -3.32 -1.93 -0.54
N LEU A 66 -4.64 -1.80 -0.44
CA LEU A 66 -5.34 -1.80 0.85
C LEU A 66 -5.19 -3.15 1.55
N GLU A 67 -5.42 -4.26 0.85
CA GLU A 67 -5.34 -5.60 1.43
C GLU A 67 -3.93 -5.94 1.93
N VAL A 68 -2.88 -5.59 1.17
CA VAL A 68 -1.49 -5.76 1.62
C VAL A 68 -1.22 -4.96 2.88
N ALA A 69 -1.62 -3.68 2.90
CA ALA A 69 -1.37 -2.82 4.05
C ALA A 69 -2.11 -3.28 5.32
N GLU A 70 -3.32 -3.79 5.17
CA GLU A 70 -4.09 -4.37 6.27
C GLU A 70 -3.45 -5.66 6.80
N ARG A 71 -3.02 -6.58 5.92
CA ARG A 71 -2.40 -7.84 6.32
C ARG A 71 -1.04 -7.65 6.99
N LEU A 72 -0.26 -6.67 6.52
CA LEU A 72 1.11 -6.44 6.99
C LEU A 72 1.25 -5.31 8.02
N ASP A 73 0.13 -4.69 8.44
CA ASP A 73 0.09 -3.55 9.38
C ASP A 73 0.95 -2.36 8.88
N TYR A 74 0.86 -2.07 7.58
CA TYR A 74 1.60 -0.96 6.98
C TYR A 74 1.00 0.39 7.37
N CYS A 75 1.90 1.35 7.57
CA CYS A 75 1.54 2.70 7.94
C CYS A 75 1.51 3.68 6.75
N ILE A 76 2.03 3.27 5.60
CA ILE A 76 2.14 4.08 4.38
C ILE A 76 1.76 3.19 3.20
N LEU A 77 0.91 3.72 2.30
CA LEU A 77 0.72 3.14 0.98
C LEU A 77 1.71 3.82 0.03
N MET A 78 2.68 3.06 -0.46
CA MET A 78 3.54 3.52 -1.54
C MET A 78 2.85 3.23 -2.87
N LEU A 79 2.69 4.26 -3.69
CA LEU A 79 2.22 4.09 -5.06
C LEU A 79 3.45 4.11 -5.98
N SER A 80 3.82 2.94 -6.50
CA SER A 80 4.81 2.79 -7.57
C SER A 80 4.08 2.76 -8.92
N TYR A 81 4.56 3.53 -9.91
CA TYR A 81 3.98 3.65 -11.26
C TYR A 81 5.00 3.25 -12.33
#